data_AF-A0A0F9LTJ7-F1
#
_entry.id   AF-A0A0F9LTJ7-F1
#
_cell.length_a   1.000
_cell.length_b   1.000
_cell.length_c   1.000
_cell.angle_alpha   90.00
_cell.angle_beta   90.00
_cell.angle_gamma   90.00
#
_symmetry.space_group_name_H-M   'P 1'
#
loop_
_entity.id
_entity.type
_entity.pdbx_description
1 polymer ?
#
loop_
_entity_poly.entity_id
_entity_poly.type
_entity_poly.pdbx_seq_one_letter_code
_entity_poly.pdbx_strand_id
1 'polypeptide(L)' 'MIEINRGLYMNEDTGEKNDSFVEVKSNIRKLVNQIITKFY' A
#
# COMPACT_ATOMS: atom_id res chain seq x y z
N MET A 1 13.58 2.68 -5.31
CA MET A 1 13.02 2.10 -4.07
C MET A 1 11.73 2.85 -3.77
N ILE A 2 10.62 2.15 -3.51
CA ILE A 2 9.35 2.79 -3.11
C ILE A 2 9.20 2.59 -1.61
N GLU A 3 9.08 3.68 -0.86
CA GLU A 3 8.79 3.66 0.56
C GLU A 3 7.35 4.11 0.81
N ILE A 4 6.68 3.45 1.74
CA ILE A 4 5.30 3.75 2.12
C ILE A 4 5.34 4.19 3.58
N ASN A 5 4.82 5.39 3.87
CA ASN A 5 4.71 5.90 5.22
C ASN A 5 3.88 4.92 6.08
N ARG A 6 4.43 4.50 7.23
CA ARG A 6 3.82 3.45 8.07
C ARG A 6 2.48 3.87 8.65
N GLY A 7 2.35 5.13 9.07
CA GLY A 7 1.09 5.72 9.51
C GLY A 7 -0.09 5.60 8.52
N LEU A 8 0.17 5.36 7.23
CA LEU A 8 -0.89 5.14 6.23
C LEU A 8 -1.58 3.78 6.36
N TYR A 9 -0.94 2.77 6.95
CA TYR A 9 -1.45 1.40 6.97
C TYR A 9 -1.25 0.68 8.32
N MET A 10 -0.60 1.32 9.28
CA MET A 10 -0.20 0.75 10.55
C MET A 10 -0.17 1.85 11.62
N ASN A 11 -0.55 1.49 12.85
CA ASN A 11 -0.23 2.30 14.02
C ASN A 11 1.26 2.17 14.31
N GLU A 12 2.00 3.28 14.29
CA GLU A 12 3.46 3.27 14.42
C GLU A 12 3.93 2.86 15.83
N ASP A 13 3.10 3.09 16.86
CA ASP A 13 3.43 2.78 18.25
C ASP A 13 3.22 1.30 18.57
N THR A 14 2.19 0.67 18.00
CA THR A 14 1.83 -0.73 18.31
C THR A 14 2.25 -1.72 17.23
N GLY A 15 2.51 -1.26 16.01
CA GLY A 15 2.77 -2.12 14.85
C GLY A 15 1.52 -2.81 14.28
N GLU A 16 0.34 -2.53 14.82
CA GLU A 16 -0.91 -3.12 14.35
C GLU A 16 -1.42 -2.41 13.10
N LYS A 17 -2.08 -3.16 12.22
CA LYS A 17 -2.70 -2.59 11.02
C LYS A 17 -3.84 -1.66 11.43
N ASN A 18 -3.88 -0.49 10.80
CA ASN A 18 -5.01 0.42 10.97
C ASN A 18 -6.13 0.13 9.94
N ASP A 19 -7.25 0.84 10.05
CA ASP A 19 -8.42 0.65 9.19
C ASP A 19 -8.13 0.90 7.70
N SER A 20 -7.10 1.70 7.40
CA SER A 20 -6.68 2.03 6.02
C SER A 20 -5.82 0.95 5.37
N PHE A 21 -5.38 -0.08 6.11
CA PHE A 21 -4.49 -1.13 5.58
C PHE A 21 -5.02 -1.80 4.31
N VAL A 22 -6.29 -2.18 4.31
CA VAL A 22 -6.92 -2.89 3.19
C VAL A 22 -7.00 -2.00 1.96
N GLU A 23 -7.32 -0.72 2.15
CA GLU A 23 -7.39 0.27 1.08
C GLU A 23 -6.02 0.52 0.46
N VAL A 24 -4.99 0.78 1.28
CA VAL A 24 -3.61 0.98 0.82
C VAL A 24 -3.13 -0.24 0.04
N LYS A 25 -3.38 -1.46 0.55
CA LYS A 25 -3.07 -2.71 -0.16
C LYS A 25 -3.75 -2.80 -1.52
N SER A 26 -5.03 -2.42 -1.62
CA SER A 26 -5.79 -2.42 -2.86
C SER A 26 -5.23 -1.43 -3.88
N ASN A 27 -4.88 -0.21 -3.42
CA ASN A 27 -4.34 0.84 -4.28
C ASN A 27 -2.96 0.47 -4.84
N ILE A 28 -2.08 -0.10 -4.02
CA ILE A 28 -0.77 -0.61 -4.49
C ILE A 28 -0.96 -1.70 -5.54
N ARG A 29 -1.90 -2.63 -5.32
CA ARG A 29 -2.19 -3.69 -6.30
C ARG A 29 -2.64 -3.12 -7.64
N LYS A 30 -3.54 -2.12 -7.63
CA LYS A 30 -4.01 -1.45 -8.85
C LYS A 30 -2.86 -0.74 -9.57
N LEU A 31 -2.00 -0.03 -8.83
CA LEU A 31 -0.83 0.63 -9.40
C LEU A 31 0.12 -0.36 -10.07
N VAL A 32 0.45 -1.46 -9.39
CA VAL A 32 1.31 -2.51 -9.95
C VAL A 32 0.70 -3.11 -11.22
N ASN A 33 -0.61 -3.39 -11.21
CA ASN A 33 -1.30 -3.89 -12.41
C ASN A 33 -1.23 -2.89 -13.57
N GLN A 34 -1.46 -1.59 -13.32
CA GLN A 34 -1.35 -0.56 -14.35
C GLN A 34 0.06 -0.47 -14.94
N ILE A 35 1.09 -0.61 -14.10
CA ILE A 35 2.48 -0.64 -14.56
C ILE A 35 2.68 -1.86 -15.45
N ILE A 36 2.31 -3.07 -15.00
CA ILE A 36 2.46 -4.31 -15.77
C ILE A 36 1.75 -4.20 -17.12
N THR A 37 0.47 -3.81 -17.15
CA THR A 37 -0.30 -3.66 -18.39
C THR A 37 0.26 -2.61 -19.35
N LYS A 38 1.07 -1.66 -18.88
CA LYS A 38 1.75 -0.70 -19.78
C LYS A 38 2.91 -1.33 -20.56
N PHE A 39 3.50 -2.42 -20.05
CA PHE A 39 4.67 -3.07 -20.62
C PHE A 39 4.37 -4.41 -21.32
N TYR A 40 3.12 -4.87 -21.28
CA TYR A 40 2.60 -6.05 -22.00
C TYR A 40 1.54 -5.62 -23.00
#